data_AF-A0A9P7ERP5-F1
#
_entry.id   AF-A0A9P7ERP5-F1
#
_cell.length_a   1.000
_cell.length_b   1.000
_cell.length_c   1.000
_cell.angle_alpha   90.00
_cell.angle_beta   90.00
_cell.angle_gamma   90.00
#
_symmetry.space_group_name_H-M   'P 1'
#
loop_
_entity.id
_entity.type
_entity.pdbx_description
1 polymer ?
#
loop_
_entity_poly.entity_id
_entity_poly.type
_entity_poly.pdbx_seq_one_letter_code
_entity_poly.pdbx_strand_id
1 'polypeptide(L)'
;MLVIQWIPGNYGRRWRCLERRQILASQWKTSQPTGLEPAMDYFINADIRPGIGCRRKVLNVFFKNEEAESDHHQCDALETSGCLQCLITQSSVCCDIHTPAYFVPFISAILKQQKQLSRSHLVKFSMASLDFKLIDMLKDWQEETTLKLYGHAHLYDLGPGIIMPNSILDCIVECAHFYKIKSTADLVKETCWSGANKHGDEIIVLIHQVCPLPTPLTSAPLQPHTNPSNANASVSVPRNAKRKMRCSACGEEGHNARNHHCREHPANQSSATKENSGTTWIIIPLHAGL
;
A
#
# COMPACT_ATOMS: atom_id res chain seq x y z
N MET A 1 -10.49 -3.32 -50.03
CA MET A 1 -10.00 -2.13 -49.30
C MET A 1 -10.80 -2.00 -48.02
N LEU A 2 -10.22 -2.40 -46.88
CA LEU A 2 -10.83 -2.21 -45.56
C LEU A 2 -10.37 -0.85 -45.04
N VAL A 3 -11.30 0.08 -44.86
CA VAL A 3 -11.06 1.38 -44.24
C VAL A 3 -11.22 1.19 -42.74
N ILE A 4 -10.10 1.16 -42.01
CA ILE A 4 -10.11 1.21 -40.55
C ILE A 4 -10.24 2.68 -40.16
N GLN A 5 -11.43 3.06 -39.69
CA GLN A 5 -11.73 4.41 -39.25
C GLN A 5 -11.16 4.62 -37.84
N TRP A 6 -10.21 5.54 -37.74
CA TRP A 6 -9.56 5.94 -36.49
C TRP A 6 -10.50 6.85 -35.70
N ILE A 7 -10.95 6.43 -34.51
CA ILE A 7 -11.73 7.27 -33.59
C ILE A 7 -10.76 7.89 -32.58
N PRO A 8 -10.66 9.23 -32.49
CA PRO A 8 -9.76 9.88 -31.54
C PRO A 8 -10.25 9.67 -30.10
N GLY A 9 -9.46 8.93 -29.32
CA GLY A 9 -9.65 8.66 -27.90
C GLY A 9 -9.56 9.92 -27.03
N ASN A 10 -10.40 9.93 -26.01
CA ASN A 10 -10.79 11.06 -25.19
C ASN A 10 -9.76 11.39 -24.08
N TYR A 11 -8.59 11.92 -24.46
CA TYR A 11 -7.48 12.25 -23.52
C TYR A 11 -7.81 13.37 -22.51
N GLY A 12 -8.94 14.06 -22.62
CA GLY A 12 -9.30 15.22 -21.79
C GLY A 12 -9.79 14.92 -20.37
N ARG A 13 -10.21 13.68 -20.05
CA ARG A 13 -10.77 13.34 -18.72
C ARG A 13 -9.73 12.85 -17.70
N ARG A 14 -8.52 12.49 -18.15
CA ARG A 14 -7.45 11.89 -17.33
C ARG A 14 -6.81 12.88 -16.33
N TRP A 15 -6.80 14.17 -16.64
CA TRP A 15 -6.14 15.20 -15.82
C TRP A 15 -6.88 15.54 -14.52
N ARG A 16 -8.22 15.48 -14.51
CA ARG A 16 -9.03 15.88 -13.33
C ARG A 16 -8.95 14.89 -12.15
N CYS A 17 -8.49 13.66 -12.38
CA CYS A 17 -8.41 12.63 -11.33
C CYS A 17 -7.07 12.68 -10.56
N LEU A 18 -5.98 13.07 -11.22
CA LEU A 18 -4.65 13.23 -10.60
C LEU A 18 -4.59 14.43 -9.65
N GLU A 19 -5.24 15.53 -10.01
CA GLU A 19 -5.26 16.77 -9.23
C GLU A 19 -6.06 16.61 -7.92
N ARG A 20 -7.15 15.83 -7.95
CA ARG A 20 -7.97 15.53 -6.77
C ARG A 20 -7.23 14.65 -5.75
N ARG A 21 -6.32 13.75 -6.20
CA ARG A 21 -5.47 12.95 -5.31
C ARG A 21 -4.36 13.76 -4.64
N GLN A 22 -3.79 14.75 -5.33
CA GLN A 22 -2.77 15.63 -4.73
C GLN A 22 -3.38 16.57 -3.67
N ILE A 23 -4.61 17.04 -3.87
CA ILE A 23 -5.33 17.89 -2.90
C ILE A 23 -5.67 17.10 -1.62
N LEU A 24 -6.17 15.86 -1.75
CA LEU A 24 -6.47 15.01 -0.57
C LEU A 24 -5.19 14.54 0.17
N ALA A 25 -4.11 14.26 -0.55
CA ALA A 25 -2.83 13.85 0.04
C ALA A 25 -2.08 15.00 0.75
N SER A 26 -2.29 16.24 0.32
CA SER A 26 -1.71 17.43 0.96
C SER A 26 -2.47 17.85 2.22
N GLN A 27 -3.80 17.67 2.26
CA GLN A 27 -4.61 17.91 3.46
C GLN A 27 -4.34 16.88 4.59
N TRP A 28 -4.03 15.63 4.27
CA TRP A 28 -3.71 14.60 5.27
C TRP A 28 -2.36 14.84 5.96
N LYS A 29 -1.40 15.49 5.28
CA LYS A 29 -0.05 15.70 5.82
C LYS A 29 0.05 16.76 6.90
N THR A 30 -0.95 17.64 7.05
CA THR A 30 -0.86 18.82 7.92
C THR A 30 -1.39 18.61 9.34
N SER A 31 -1.91 17.44 9.70
CA SER A 31 -2.40 17.19 11.06
C SER A 31 -2.37 15.71 11.42
N GLN A 32 -1.21 15.21 11.84
CA GLN A 32 -1.15 14.01 12.67
C GLN A 32 -1.07 14.48 14.13
N PRO A 33 -2.21 14.69 14.82
CA PRO A 33 -2.17 14.74 16.27
C PRO A 33 -1.56 13.42 16.75
N THR A 34 -0.65 13.48 17.72
CA THR A 34 0.08 12.32 18.26
C THR A 34 -0.80 11.36 19.06
N GLY A 35 -2.07 11.19 18.69
CA GLY A 35 -3.05 10.32 19.34
C GLY A 35 -4.01 9.70 18.33
N LEU A 36 -4.59 8.55 18.70
CA LEU A 36 -5.69 7.96 17.96
C LEU A 36 -6.86 8.95 17.91
N GLU A 37 -7.49 9.09 16.75
CA GLU A 37 -8.75 9.82 16.62
C GLU A 37 -9.75 9.30 17.66
N PRO A 38 -10.45 10.17 18.43
CA PRO A 38 -11.32 9.73 19.52
C PRO A 38 -12.35 8.67 19.11
N ALA A 39 -12.93 8.79 17.90
CA ALA A 39 -13.87 7.81 17.39
C ALA A 39 -13.26 6.41 17.22
N MET A 40 -12.02 6.36 16.71
CA MET A 40 -11.27 5.10 16.59
C MET A 40 -10.89 4.53 17.95
N ASP A 41 -10.53 5.37 18.92
CA ASP A 41 -10.27 4.94 20.28
C ASP A 41 -11.53 4.32 20.93
N TYR A 42 -12.68 4.98 20.83
CA TYR A 42 -13.95 4.43 21.31
C TYR A 42 -14.32 3.14 20.61
N PHE A 43 -14.05 3.02 19.31
CA PHE A 43 -14.35 1.80 18.56
C PHE A 43 -13.46 0.63 19.00
N ILE A 44 -12.15 0.85 19.14
CA ILE A 44 -11.17 -0.17 19.55
C ILE A 44 -11.43 -0.62 20.99
N ASN A 45 -11.70 0.35 21.88
CA ASN A 45 -11.85 0.14 23.33
C ASN A 45 -13.33 0.08 23.76
N ALA A 46 -14.24 -0.27 22.86
CA ALA A 46 -15.68 -0.23 23.11
C ALA A 46 -16.13 -1.15 24.27
N ASP A 47 -15.38 -2.22 24.53
CA ASP A 47 -15.61 -3.18 25.61
C ASP A 47 -15.24 -2.63 26.99
N ILE A 48 -14.23 -1.77 27.07
CA ILE A 48 -13.73 -1.20 28.33
C ILE A 48 -14.23 0.24 28.59
N ARG A 49 -14.74 0.94 27.56
CA ARG A 49 -15.24 2.32 27.71
C ARG A 49 -16.65 2.34 28.33
N PRO A 50 -16.85 3.01 29.48
CA PRO A 50 -18.15 3.06 30.13
C PRO A 50 -19.21 3.74 29.24
N GLY A 51 -20.40 3.16 29.18
CA GLY A 51 -21.53 3.68 28.40
C GLY A 51 -21.53 3.35 26.90
N ILE A 52 -20.44 2.78 26.37
CA ILE A 52 -20.35 2.31 24.98
C ILE A 52 -20.78 0.84 24.89
N GLY A 53 -19.98 -0.08 25.45
CA GLY A 53 -20.25 -1.53 25.53
C GLY A 53 -20.48 -2.25 24.19
N CYS A 54 -20.40 -1.54 23.07
CA CYS A 54 -20.89 -1.97 21.77
C CYS A 54 -20.14 -1.25 20.66
N ARG A 55 -19.43 -1.98 19.80
CA ARG A 55 -18.72 -1.38 18.65
C ARG A 55 -19.68 -0.71 17.66
N ARG A 56 -20.88 -1.28 17.48
CA ARG A 56 -21.89 -0.74 16.56
C ARG A 56 -22.46 0.59 17.04
N LYS A 57 -22.59 0.79 18.35
CA LYS A 57 -23.03 2.06 18.94
C LYS A 57 -22.07 3.20 18.59
N VAL A 58 -20.77 2.94 18.59
CA VAL A 58 -19.76 3.94 18.20
C VAL A 58 -19.98 4.38 16.74
N LEU A 59 -20.18 3.42 15.83
CA LEU A 59 -20.43 3.72 14.41
C LEU A 59 -21.76 4.46 14.23
N ASN A 60 -22.82 4.03 14.91
CA ASN A 60 -24.13 4.68 14.82
C ASN A 60 -24.08 6.14 15.28
N VAL A 61 -23.39 6.43 16.39
CA VAL A 61 -23.23 7.80 16.88
C VAL A 61 -22.34 8.62 15.95
N PHE A 62 -21.21 8.06 15.49
CA PHE A 62 -20.26 8.78 14.65
C PHE A 62 -20.84 9.17 13.29
N PHE A 63 -21.55 8.24 12.63
CA PHE A 63 -22.20 8.48 11.34
C PHE A 63 -23.62 8.98 11.45
N LYS A 64 -24.14 9.14 12.67
CA LYS A 64 -25.54 9.52 12.95
C LYS A 64 -26.55 8.59 12.25
N ASN A 65 -26.28 7.29 12.24
CA ASN A 65 -27.13 6.30 11.58
C ASN A 65 -28.55 6.24 12.18
N GLU A 66 -28.74 6.70 13.42
CA GLU A 66 -30.07 6.79 14.04
C GLU A 66 -30.91 7.93 13.47
N GLU A 67 -30.28 8.96 12.90
CA GLU A 67 -30.93 10.08 12.18
C GLU A 67 -31.11 9.75 10.69
N ALA A 68 -30.54 8.64 10.19
CA ALA A 68 -30.57 8.31 8.77
C ALA A 68 -31.93 7.76 8.35
N GLU A 69 -32.64 8.53 7.52
CA GLU A 69 -33.84 8.05 6.84
C GLU A 69 -33.45 7.19 5.64
N SER A 70 -34.09 6.02 5.49
CA SER A 70 -33.84 5.16 4.34
C SER A 70 -34.63 5.65 3.12
N ASP A 71 -33.92 5.86 2.00
CA ASP A 71 -34.45 6.35 0.73
C ASP A 71 -35.05 5.25 -0.17
N HIS A 72 -35.30 4.06 0.39
CA HIS A 72 -35.74 2.88 -0.37
C HIS A 72 -37.04 3.08 -1.14
N HIS A 73 -37.97 3.90 -0.64
CA HIS A 73 -39.19 4.26 -1.36
C HIS A 73 -38.96 5.28 -2.50
N GLN A 74 -37.87 6.04 -2.47
CA GLN A 74 -37.49 6.92 -3.59
C GLN A 74 -36.90 6.12 -4.75
N CYS A 75 -36.22 5.02 -4.44
CA CYS A 75 -35.62 4.14 -5.43
C CYS A 75 -36.65 3.24 -6.13
N ASP A 76 -37.61 2.67 -5.39
CA ASP A 76 -38.73 1.92 -5.95
C ASP A 76 -40.03 2.31 -5.22
N ALA A 77 -40.84 3.12 -5.89
CA ALA A 77 -42.12 3.59 -5.36
C ALA A 77 -43.28 2.62 -5.62
N LEU A 78 -43.08 1.58 -6.44
CA LEU A 78 -44.13 0.63 -6.81
C LEU A 78 -44.26 -0.49 -5.78
N GLU A 79 -43.16 -0.85 -5.13
CA GLU A 79 -43.14 -1.87 -4.09
C GLU A 79 -43.50 -1.28 -2.72
N THR A 80 -44.38 -1.97 -1.98
CA THR A 80 -44.87 -1.44 -0.68
C THR A 80 -43.76 -1.38 0.37
N SER A 81 -42.76 -2.25 0.25
CA SER A 81 -41.55 -2.25 1.08
C SER A 81 -40.40 -1.41 0.50
N GLY A 82 -40.63 -0.71 -0.62
CA GLY A 82 -39.62 -0.04 -1.42
C GLY A 82 -38.48 -0.95 -1.90
N CYS A 83 -37.40 -0.34 -2.38
CA CYS A 83 -36.23 -1.07 -2.87
C CYS A 83 -35.50 -1.80 -1.73
N LEU A 84 -35.53 -3.14 -1.73
CA LEU A 84 -34.87 -3.96 -0.73
C LEU A 84 -33.34 -3.76 -0.64
N GLN A 85 -32.70 -3.25 -1.69
CA GLN A 85 -31.27 -2.93 -1.68
C GLN A 85 -30.96 -1.61 -0.96
N CYS A 86 -31.87 -0.64 -1.04
CA CYS A 86 -31.74 0.65 -0.37
C CYS A 86 -32.28 0.62 1.06
N LEU A 87 -33.05 -0.41 1.41
CA LEU A 87 -33.62 -0.57 2.75
C LEU A 87 -32.52 -0.81 3.78
N ILE A 88 -32.34 0.13 4.70
CA ILE A 88 -31.39 0.03 5.80
C ILE A 88 -31.89 -1.05 6.78
N THR A 89 -31.39 -2.28 6.60
CA THR A 89 -31.80 -3.42 7.43
C THR A 89 -30.96 -3.48 8.71
N GLN A 90 -31.61 -3.65 9.85
CA GLN A 90 -30.89 -3.93 11.09
C GLN A 90 -30.25 -5.32 11.01
N SER A 91 -28.90 -5.37 10.95
CA SER A 91 -28.17 -6.64 11.07
C SER A 91 -28.59 -7.42 12.32
N SER A 92 -28.89 -8.70 12.13
CA SER A 92 -29.29 -9.68 13.16
C SER A 92 -28.15 -10.01 14.14
N VAL A 93 -26.90 -9.74 13.75
CA VAL A 93 -25.71 -9.87 14.60
C VAL A 93 -25.21 -8.48 14.94
N CYS A 94 -24.87 -8.25 16.22
CA CYS A 94 -24.49 -6.92 16.70
C CYS A 94 -23.00 -6.60 16.48
N CYS A 95 -22.11 -7.18 17.29
CA CYS A 95 -20.66 -7.06 17.19
C CYS A 95 -19.97 -8.21 17.95
N ASP A 96 -18.65 -8.30 17.85
CA ASP A 96 -17.79 -9.28 18.53
C ASP A 96 -17.93 -9.25 20.06
N ILE A 97 -18.24 -8.10 20.65
CA ILE A 97 -18.45 -7.95 22.10
C ILE A 97 -19.75 -8.65 22.54
N HIS A 98 -20.85 -8.41 21.83
CA HIS A 98 -22.16 -8.94 22.21
C HIS A 98 -22.42 -10.35 21.72
N THR A 99 -21.76 -10.78 20.63
CA THR A 99 -22.05 -12.08 20.02
C THR A 99 -20.77 -12.79 19.58
N PRO A 100 -19.82 -13.03 20.51
CA PRO A 100 -18.47 -13.50 20.19
C PRO A 100 -18.46 -14.81 19.40
N ALA A 101 -19.44 -15.69 19.61
CA ALA A 101 -19.58 -16.98 18.92
C ALA A 101 -19.61 -16.85 17.37
N TYR A 102 -20.22 -15.78 16.84
CA TYR A 102 -20.28 -15.55 15.38
C TYR A 102 -18.94 -15.09 14.81
N PHE A 103 -18.05 -14.56 15.65
CA PHE A 103 -16.79 -13.99 15.23
C PHE A 103 -15.61 -14.95 15.38
N VAL A 104 -15.76 -16.08 16.08
CA VAL A 104 -14.71 -17.10 16.28
C VAL A 104 -13.98 -17.50 14.97
N PRO A 105 -14.65 -17.74 13.83
CA PRO A 105 -13.95 -18.07 12.58
C PRO A 105 -13.03 -16.96 12.07
N PHE A 106 -13.36 -15.71 12.39
CA PHE A 106 -12.62 -14.52 11.98
C PHE A 106 -11.48 -14.16 12.95
N ILE A 107 -11.50 -14.69 14.18
CA ILE A 107 -10.36 -14.68 15.11
C ILE A 107 -9.32 -15.73 14.67
N SER A 108 -9.15 -15.92 13.36
CA SER A 108 -7.99 -16.59 12.83
C SER A 108 -6.78 -15.87 13.39
N ALA A 109 -5.92 -16.57 14.14
CA ALA A 109 -4.67 -16.02 14.62
C ALA A 109 -4.05 -15.33 13.41
N ILE A 110 -3.86 -14.01 13.49
CA ILE A 110 -3.20 -13.24 12.44
C ILE A 110 -1.85 -13.95 12.27
N LEU A 111 -1.78 -14.85 11.28
CA LEU A 111 -0.58 -15.62 11.05
C LEU A 111 0.45 -14.55 10.82
N LYS A 112 1.47 -14.51 11.68
CA LYS A 112 2.57 -13.55 11.57
C LYS A 112 2.95 -13.58 10.11
N GLN A 113 2.60 -12.52 9.38
CA GLN A 113 2.73 -12.53 7.93
C GLN A 113 4.17 -12.93 7.67
N GLN A 114 4.33 -14.04 6.93
CA GLN A 114 5.64 -14.59 6.65
C GLN A 114 6.47 -13.41 6.13
N LYS A 115 7.60 -13.12 6.80
CA LYS A 115 8.38 -11.89 6.55
C LYS A 115 8.52 -11.72 5.05
N GLN A 116 7.82 -10.73 4.50
CA GLN A 116 7.89 -10.50 3.06
C GLN A 116 9.36 -10.30 2.71
N LEU A 117 9.81 -10.99 1.67
CA LEU A 117 11.16 -10.82 1.17
C LEU A 117 11.35 -9.32 0.90
N SER A 118 12.38 -8.75 1.50
CA SER A 118 12.64 -7.31 1.36
C SER A 118 12.76 -6.98 -0.11
N ARG A 119 11.85 -6.11 -0.58
CA ARG A 119 11.94 -5.52 -1.92
C ARG A 119 13.28 -4.81 -2.04
N SER A 120 13.84 -4.86 -3.23
CA SER A 120 15.09 -4.19 -3.51
C SER A 120 14.89 -2.67 -3.39
N HIS A 121 15.81 -1.97 -2.73
CA HIS A 121 15.76 -0.51 -2.67
C HIS A 121 15.97 0.04 -4.09
N LEU A 122 15.06 0.90 -4.55
CA LEU A 122 15.13 1.56 -5.85
C LEU A 122 15.64 2.99 -5.65
N VAL A 123 16.65 3.37 -6.43
CA VAL A 123 17.11 4.76 -6.50
C VAL A 123 16.12 5.53 -7.36
N LYS A 124 15.87 6.81 -7.02
CA LYS A 124 15.09 7.68 -7.91
C LYS A 124 15.74 7.71 -9.29
N PHE A 125 15.00 7.36 -10.32
CA PHE A 125 15.47 7.40 -11.70
C PHE A 125 14.63 8.37 -12.53
N SER A 126 15.19 8.79 -13.64
CA SER A 126 14.49 9.56 -14.66
C SER A 126 14.03 8.60 -15.74
N MET A 127 12.76 8.68 -16.15
CA MET A 127 12.22 7.83 -17.21
C MET A 127 12.98 8.04 -18.53
N ALA A 128 13.40 6.94 -19.14
CA ALA A 128 13.97 6.88 -20.48
C ALA A 128 12.88 6.53 -21.52
N SER A 129 13.23 6.67 -22.80
CA SER A 129 12.31 6.36 -23.92
C SER A 129 11.80 4.92 -23.91
N LEU A 130 12.65 3.96 -23.52
CA LEU A 130 12.28 2.56 -23.35
C LEU A 130 11.23 2.37 -22.24
N ASP A 131 11.33 3.13 -21.16
CA ASP A 131 10.38 3.01 -20.05
C ASP A 131 8.97 3.47 -20.47
N PHE A 132 8.86 4.55 -21.26
CA PHE A 132 7.58 4.97 -21.84
C PHE A 132 7.00 3.93 -22.79
N LYS A 133 7.83 3.31 -23.63
CA LYS A 133 7.40 2.23 -24.52
C LYS A 133 6.85 1.03 -23.72
N LEU A 134 7.52 0.66 -22.63
CA LEU A 134 7.05 -0.41 -21.75
C LEU A 134 5.73 -0.04 -21.08
N ILE A 135 5.58 1.21 -20.62
CA ILE A 135 4.32 1.72 -20.05
C ILE A 135 3.17 1.54 -21.04
N ASP A 136 3.35 1.94 -22.30
CA ASP A 136 2.28 1.88 -23.30
C ASP A 136 1.93 0.42 -23.61
N MET A 137 2.92 -0.45 -23.80
CA MET A 137 2.69 -1.89 -24.00
C MET A 137 1.96 -2.55 -22.82
N LEU A 138 2.28 -2.17 -21.58
CA LEU A 138 1.59 -2.68 -20.40
C LEU A 138 0.15 -2.18 -20.30
N LYS A 139 -0.14 -0.94 -20.69
CA LYS A 139 -1.52 -0.41 -20.71
C LYS A 139 -2.37 -1.09 -21.77
N ASP A 140 -1.84 -1.25 -22.99
CA ASP A 140 -2.52 -1.95 -24.06
C ASP A 140 -2.86 -3.39 -23.62
N TRP A 141 -1.90 -4.07 -22.99
CA TRP A 141 -2.11 -5.40 -22.41
C TRP A 141 -3.18 -5.41 -21.31
N GLN A 142 -3.22 -4.41 -20.43
CA GLN A 142 -4.25 -4.32 -19.38
C GLN A 142 -5.65 -4.15 -19.98
N GLU A 143 -5.80 -3.30 -21.00
CA GLU A 143 -7.07 -3.07 -21.68
C GLU A 143 -7.56 -4.34 -22.39
N GLU A 144 -6.68 -4.99 -23.15
CA GLU A 144 -6.99 -6.24 -23.85
C GLU A 144 -7.36 -7.37 -22.86
N THR A 145 -6.58 -7.51 -21.78
CA THR A 145 -6.83 -8.55 -20.76
C THR A 145 -8.14 -8.31 -20.01
N THR A 146 -8.45 -7.05 -19.70
CA THR A 146 -9.72 -6.68 -19.06
C THR A 146 -10.89 -6.96 -19.98
N LEU A 147 -10.78 -6.57 -21.25
CA LEU A 147 -11.79 -6.83 -22.26
C LEU A 147 -12.03 -8.35 -22.42
N LYS A 148 -10.97 -9.13 -22.47
CA LYS A 148 -11.02 -10.60 -22.63
C LYS A 148 -11.66 -11.30 -21.42
N LEU A 149 -11.36 -10.87 -20.20
CA LEU A 149 -11.81 -11.57 -18.98
C LEU A 149 -13.17 -11.07 -18.47
N TYR A 150 -13.48 -9.79 -18.64
CA TYR A 150 -14.66 -9.16 -18.05
C TYR A 150 -15.58 -8.48 -19.06
N GLY A 151 -15.16 -8.33 -20.31
CA GLY A 151 -15.95 -7.69 -21.37
C GLY A 151 -15.92 -6.15 -21.33
N HIS A 152 -16.58 -5.55 -22.33
CA HIS A 152 -16.56 -4.10 -22.55
C HIS A 152 -17.16 -3.29 -21.39
N ALA A 153 -18.24 -3.79 -20.76
CA ALA A 153 -18.91 -3.07 -19.67
C ALA A 153 -17.95 -2.79 -18.51
N HIS A 154 -17.23 -3.81 -18.03
CA HIS A 154 -16.25 -3.65 -16.95
C HIS A 154 -15.07 -2.76 -17.35
N LEU A 155 -14.60 -2.86 -18.60
CA LEU A 155 -13.55 -1.97 -19.10
C LEU A 155 -14.00 -0.50 -19.07
N TYR A 156 -15.27 -0.22 -19.37
CA TYR A 156 -15.82 1.13 -19.35
C TYR A 156 -16.06 1.64 -17.92
N ASP A 157 -16.68 0.83 -17.06
CA ASP A 157 -17.14 1.24 -15.73
C ASP A 157 -16.00 1.25 -14.70
N LEU A 158 -15.14 0.22 -14.72
CA LEU A 158 -14.08 0.01 -13.72
C LEU A 158 -12.68 0.35 -14.26
N GLY A 159 -12.52 0.30 -15.58
CA GLY A 159 -11.24 0.54 -16.24
C GLY A 159 -10.31 -0.68 -16.22
N PRO A 160 -9.17 -0.57 -16.94
CA PRO A 160 -8.19 -1.66 -17.07
C PRO A 160 -7.42 -1.96 -15.77
N GLY A 161 -7.48 -1.05 -14.80
CA GLY A 161 -6.80 -1.17 -13.51
C GLY A 161 -7.31 -2.32 -12.63
N ILE A 162 -8.47 -2.93 -12.97
CA ILE A 162 -8.99 -4.12 -12.28
C ILE A 162 -8.09 -5.34 -12.46
N ILE A 163 -7.37 -5.45 -13.58
CA ILE A 163 -6.41 -6.53 -13.83
C ILE A 163 -5.10 -6.26 -13.10
N MET A 164 -4.57 -5.05 -13.27
CA MET A 164 -3.31 -4.63 -12.69
C MET A 164 -3.40 -3.15 -12.31
N PRO A 165 -3.34 -2.80 -11.02
CA PRO A 165 -3.38 -1.39 -10.62
C PRO A 165 -2.21 -0.59 -11.19
N ASN A 166 -2.41 0.70 -11.47
CA ASN A 166 -1.36 1.57 -12.02
C ASN A 166 -0.09 1.60 -11.15
N SER A 167 -0.23 1.51 -9.82
CA SER A 167 0.93 1.46 -8.91
C SER A 167 1.79 0.21 -9.09
N ILE A 168 1.19 -0.92 -9.49
CA ILE A 168 1.92 -2.14 -9.83
C ILE A 168 2.60 -1.98 -11.20
N LEU A 169 1.89 -1.41 -12.19
CA LEU A 169 2.48 -1.09 -13.50
C LEU A 169 3.71 -0.20 -13.35
N ASP A 170 3.59 0.90 -12.60
CA ASP A 170 4.70 1.80 -12.33
C ASP A 170 5.86 1.02 -11.71
N CYS A 171 5.61 0.23 -10.66
CA CYS A 171 6.62 -0.61 -9.99
C CYS A 171 7.31 -1.60 -10.94
N ILE A 172 6.58 -2.20 -11.89
CA ILE A 172 7.15 -3.09 -12.92
C ILE A 172 8.13 -2.31 -13.79
N VAL A 173 7.75 -1.12 -14.25
CA VAL A 173 8.59 -0.27 -15.09
C VAL A 173 9.84 0.17 -14.33
N GLU A 174 9.71 0.59 -13.07
CA GLU A 174 10.87 0.94 -12.24
C GLU A 174 11.81 -0.26 -12.07
N CYS A 175 11.29 -1.46 -11.80
CA CYS A 175 12.11 -2.65 -11.63
C CYS A 175 12.76 -3.12 -12.93
N ALA A 176 12.05 -2.99 -14.06
CA ALA A 176 12.55 -3.32 -15.39
C ALA A 176 13.68 -2.38 -15.82
N HIS A 177 13.57 -1.08 -15.52
CA HIS A 177 14.62 -0.09 -15.76
C HIS A 177 15.97 -0.51 -15.15
N PHE A 178 15.93 -1.08 -13.95
CA PHE A 178 17.12 -1.58 -13.25
C PHE A 178 17.42 -3.08 -13.49
N TYR A 179 16.79 -3.71 -14.49
CA TYR A 179 16.96 -5.12 -14.84
C TYR A 179 16.75 -6.09 -13.67
N LYS A 180 15.86 -5.76 -12.73
CA LYS A 180 15.60 -6.56 -11.53
C LYS A 180 14.61 -7.70 -11.77
N ILE A 181 13.77 -7.58 -12.79
CA ILE A 181 12.79 -8.60 -13.16
C ILE A 181 13.36 -9.41 -14.34
N LYS A 182 13.72 -10.67 -14.10
CA LYS A 182 14.20 -11.60 -15.13
C LYS A 182 13.27 -12.80 -15.32
N SER A 183 12.42 -13.03 -14.33
CA SER A 183 11.54 -14.18 -14.25
C SER A 183 10.24 -13.81 -13.54
N THR A 184 9.22 -14.64 -13.69
CA THR A 184 7.95 -14.50 -12.97
C THR A 184 8.15 -14.52 -11.44
N ALA A 185 9.14 -15.26 -10.94
CA ALA A 185 9.49 -15.25 -9.53
C ALA A 185 10.01 -13.87 -9.05
N ASP A 186 10.84 -13.20 -9.86
CA ASP A 186 11.30 -11.84 -9.56
C ASP A 186 10.14 -10.84 -9.61
N LEU A 187 9.24 -10.99 -10.58
CA LEU A 187 8.04 -10.15 -10.69
C LEU A 187 7.16 -10.26 -9.43
N VAL A 188 6.87 -11.49 -8.97
CA VAL A 188 6.12 -11.75 -7.73
C VAL A 188 6.82 -11.11 -6.54
N LYS A 189 8.14 -11.28 -6.45
CA LYS A 189 8.94 -10.78 -5.33
C LYS A 189 8.97 -9.25 -5.26
N GLU A 190 9.22 -8.57 -6.37
CA GLU A 190 9.44 -7.13 -6.36
C GLU A 190 8.10 -6.34 -6.32
N THR A 191 7.03 -6.87 -6.92
CA THR A 191 5.72 -6.17 -6.96
C THR A 191 4.75 -6.61 -5.88
N CYS A 192 4.86 -7.86 -5.41
CA CYS A 192 3.84 -8.56 -4.61
C CYS A 192 2.43 -8.53 -5.25
N TRP A 193 2.36 -8.42 -6.57
CA TRP A 193 1.08 -8.44 -7.28
C TRP A 193 0.50 -9.85 -7.30
N SER A 194 -0.72 -10.01 -6.77
CA SER A 194 -1.40 -11.31 -6.72
C SER A 194 -1.66 -11.92 -8.11
N GLY A 195 -1.77 -11.10 -9.15
CA GLY A 195 -1.94 -11.54 -10.54
C GLY A 195 -0.66 -12.07 -11.20
N ALA A 196 0.52 -11.88 -10.59
CA ALA A 196 1.79 -12.26 -11.19
C ALA A 196 1.92 -13.76 -11.45
N ASN A 197 1.30 -14.63 -10.64
CA ASN A 197 1.33 -16.07 -10.90
C ASN A 197 0.51 -16.49 -12.12
N LYS A 198 -0.52 -15.70 -12.48
CA LYS A 198 -1.43 -16.01 -13.60
C LYS A 198 -0.99 -15.35 -14.90
N HIS A 199 -0.49 -14.13 -14.80
CA HIS A 199 -0.19 -13.27 -15.95
C HIS A 199 1.30 -12.97 -16.11
N GLY A 200 2.14 -13.44 -15.18
CA GLY A 200 3.55 -13.05 -15.11
C GLY A 200 4.33 -13.37 -16.37
N ASP A 201 4.13 -14.55 -16.97
CA ASP A 201 4.89 -14.95 -18.15
C ASP A 201 4.65 -14.01 -19.34
N GLU A 202 3.40 -13.58 -19.56
CA GLU A 202 3.06 -12.59 -20.60
C GLU A 202 3.75 -11.24 -20.32
N ILE A 203 3.73 -10.79 -19.06
CA ILE A 203 4.41 -9.56 -18.64
C ILE A 203 5.93 -9.66 -18.83
N ILE A 204 6.55 -10.80 -18.50
CA ILE A 204 7.98 -11.03 -18.71
C ILE A 204 8.33 -10.95 -20.20
N VAL A 205 7.48 -11.48 -21.09
CA VAL A 205 7.66 -11.35 -22.53
C VAL A 205 7.65 -9.87 -22.95
N LEU A 206 6.68 -9.07 -22.47
CA LEU A 206 6.64 -7.63 -22.78
C LEU A 206 7.88 -6.89 -22.25
N ILE A 207 8.33 -7.21 -21.04
CA ILE A 207 9.56 -6.63 -20.46
C ILE A 207 10.77 -6.97 -21.34
N HIS A 208 10.95 -8.24 -21.73
CA HIS A 208 12.09 -8.66 -22.54
C HIS A 208 12.07 -8.10 -23.97
N GLN A 209 10.89 -7.78 -24.52
CA GLN A 209 10.77 -7.11 -25.82
C GLN A 209 11.29 -5.67 -25.79
N VAL A 210 11.18 -4.97 -24.65
CA VAL A 210 11.62 -3.58 -24.52
C VAL A 210 13.02 -3.48 -23.92
N CYS A 211 13.31 -4.30 -22.92
CA CYS A 211 14.57 -4.37 -22.20
C CYS A 211 15.22 -5.74 -22.45
N PRO A 212 15.84 -5.95 -23.63
CA PRO A 212 16.52 -7.21 -23.90
C PRO A 212 17.59 -7.44 -22.84
N LEU A 213 17.60 -8.66 -22.29
CA LEU A 213 18.57 -9.02 -21.26
C LEU A 213 19.97 -8.85 -21.86
N PRO A 214 20.92 -8.20 -21.15
CA PRO A 214 22.28 -8.07 -21.66
C PRO A 214 22.79 -9.48 -21.95
N THR A 215 22.97 -9.80 -23.22
CA THR A 215 23.56 -11.08 -23.62
C THR A 215 24.89 -11.14 -22.89
N PRO A 216 25.15 -12.16 -22.04
CA PRO A 216 26.43 -12.28 -21.38
C PRO A 216 27.46 -12.27 -22.51
N LEU A 217 28.27 -11.22 -22.55
CA LEU A 217 29.33 -11.11 -23.53
C LEU A 217 30.14 -12.38 -23.37
N THR A 218 30.03 -13.29 -24.34
CA THR A 218 30.86 -14.48 -24.43
C THR A 218 32.27 -13.94 -24.41
N SER A 219 32.90 -13.99 -23.24
CA SER A 219 34.30 -13.62 -23.07
C SER A 219 35.04 -14.44 -24.10
N ALA A 220 35.54 -13.76 -25.14
CA ALA A 220 36.43 -14.37 -26.11
C ALA A 220 37.46 -15.17 -25.31
N PRO A 221 37.73 -16.44 -25.67
CA PRO A 221 38.67 -17.27 -24.94
C PRO A 221 39.94 -16.47 -24.71
N LEU A 222 40.26 -16.18 -23.45
CA LEU A 222 41.53 -15.59 -23.08
C LEU A 222 42.60 -16.48 -23.69
N GLN A 223 43.33 -15.97 -24.67
CA GLN A 223 44.44 -16.69 -25.24
C GLN A 223 45.39 -17.06 -24.09
N PRO A 224 45.87 -18.31 -24.03
CA PRO A 224 46.77 -18.75 -22.99
C PRO A 224 48.09 -18.00 -23.12
N HIS A 225 48.28 -16.96 -22.32
CA HIS A 225 49.59 -16.38 -22.07
C HIS A 225 50.37 -17.36 -21.20
N THR A 226 51.21 -18.18 -21.83
CA THR A 226 52.31 -18.87 -21.17
C THR A 226 53.28 -17.84 -20.61
N ASN A 227 53.35 -17.71 -19.29
CA ASN A 227 54.52 -17.18 -18.58
C ASN A 227 54.78 -18.03 -17.33
N PRO A 228 56.05 -18.38 -17.05
CA PRO A 228 56.40 -19.33 -15.99
C PRO A 228 56.47 -18.66 -14.60
N SER A 229 56.00 -19.44 -13.63
CA SER A 229 56.38 -19.51 -12.22
C SER A 229 57.02 -18.30 -11.54
N ASN A 230 56.33 -17.77 -10.52
CA ASN A 230 56.98 -17.62 -9.22
C ASN A 230 55.98 -17.56 -8.04
N ALA A 231 56.50 -18.02 -6.91
CA ALA A 231 55.78 -18.62 -5.80
C ALA A 231 55.13 -17.64 -4.80
N ASN A 232 54.22 -18.24 -4.00
CA ASN A 232 53.93 -17.96 -2.59
C ASN A 232 53.52 -16.54 -2.16
N ALA A 233 52.21 -16.35 -1.97
CA ALA A 233 51.69 -15.61 -0.82
C ALA A 233 50.25 -16.02 -0.51
N SER A 234 50.08 -16.85 0.51
CA SER A 234 48.80 -17.15 1.16
C SER A 234 48.33 -15.93 1.95
N VAL A 235 47.48 -15.10 1.35
CA VAL A 235 46.80 -13.99 2.03
C VAL A 235 45.45 -14.48 2.53
N SER A 236 45.38 -14.72 3.84
CA SER A 236 44.15 -14.96 4.58
C SER A 236 43.27 -13.71 4.56
N VAL A 237 42.14 -13.77 3.85
CA VAL A 237 41.11 -12.71 3.84
C VAL A 237 40.48 -12.62 5.23
N PRO A 238 40.51 -11.46 5.91
CA PRO A 238 39.90 -11.33 7.23
C PRO A 238 38.37 -11.37 7.10
N ARG A 239 37.75 -12.27 7.87
CA ARG A 239 36.30 -12.34 8.04
C ARG A 239 35.79 -11.00 8.55
N ASN A 240 34.79 -10.44 7.87
CA ASN A 240 34.09 -9.20 8.22
C ASN A 240 33.72 -9.15 9.72
N ALA A 241 34.54 -8.45 10.51
CA ALA A 241 34.18 -8.08 11.86
C ALA A 241 32.97 -7.13 11.77
N LYS A 242 31.82 -7.58 12.31
CA LYS A 242 30.61 -6.74 12.41
C LYS A 242 31.01 -5.42 13.08
N ARG A 243 30.93 -4.32 12.33
CA ARG A 243 31.18 -2.98 12.86
C ARG A 243 30.25 -2.77 14.07
N LYS A 244 30.84 -2.54 15.24
CA LYS A 244 30.07 -2.20 16.44
C LYS A 244 29.39 -0.85 16.17
N MET A 245 28.07 -0.81 16.27
CA MET A 245 27.33 0.44 16.06
C MET A 245 27.63 1.40 17.22
N ARG A 246 28.00 2.64 16.89
CA ARG A 246 28.14 3.75 17.83
C ARG A 246 26.98 4.71 17.68
N CYS A 247 26.47 5.19 18.79
CA CYS A 247 25.44 6.20 18.82
C CYS A 247 26.02 7.54 18.32
N SER A 248 25.42 8.15 17.30
CA SER A 248 25.88 9.44 16.78
C SER A 248 25.61 10.62 17.71
N ALA A 249 24.69 10.47 18.68
CA ALA A 249 24.35 11.52 19.62
C ALA A 249 25.26 11.49 20.87
N CYS A 250 25.46 10.32 21.48
CA CYS A 250 26.27 10.19 22.70
C CYS A 250 27.63 9.50 22.51
N GLY A 251 27.95 8.97 21.32
CA GLY A 251 29.22 8.30 21.03
C GLY A 251 29.36 6.85 21.50
N GLU A 252 28.50 6.39 22.41
CA GLU A 252 28.58 5.08 23.05
C GLU A 252 28.23 3.91 22.10
N GLU A 253 28.88 2.76 22.33
CA GLU A 253 28.62 1.52 21.57
C GLU A 253 27.35 0.80 22.06
N GLY A 254 26.72 0.02 21.19
CA GLY A 254 25.60 -0.87 21.56
C GLY A 254 24.19 -0.30 21.36
N HIS A 255 24.06 0.96 20.96
CA HIS A 255 22.79 1.56 20.52
C HIS A 255 23.02 2.63 19.43
N ASN A 256 21.93 3.12 18.81
CA ASN A 256 21.97 4.28 17.92
C ASN A 256 21.23 5.47 18.56
N ALA A 257 21.35 6.67 17.96
CA ALA A 257 20.76 7.91 18.47
C ALA A 257 19.22 7.90 18.57
N ARG A 258 18.54 6.92 17.97
CA ARG A 258 17.08 6.76 18.03
C ARG A 258 16.62 5.81 19.12
N ASN A 259 17.54 5.14 19.81
CA ASN A 259 17.17 4.25 20.90
C ASN A 259 16.77 5.08 22.12
N HIS A 260 15.62 4.79 22.74
CA HIS A 260 15.12 5.48 23.93
C HIS A 260 16.08 5.37 25.14
N HIS A 261 16.97 4.38 25.14
CA HIS A 261 18.04 4.25 26.14
C HIS A 261 19.21 5.22 25.94
N CYS A 262 19.24 6.00 24.86
CA CYS A 262 20.24 7.05 24.69
C CYS A 262 19.97 8.20 25.67
N ARG A 263 20.99 8.60 26.43
CA ARG A 263 20.89 9.74 27.36
C ARG A 263 20.53 11.04 26.64
N GLU A 264 21.04 11.20 25.41
CA GLU A 264 20.79 12.35 24.54
C GLU A 264 19.51 12.21 23.70
N HIS A 265 18.63 11.25 24.01
CA HIS A 265 17.38 11.11 23.28
C HIS A 265 16.45 12.31 23.55
N PRO A 266 15.79 12.90 22.53
CA PRO A 266 14.93 14.08 22.70
C PRO A 266 13.81 13.91 23.75
N ALA A 267 13.33 12.68 23.92
CA ALA A 267 12.32 12.34 24.94
C ALA A 267 12.85 12.42 26.39
N ASN A 268 14.16 12.27 26.59
CA ASN A 268 14.77 12.35 27.93
C ASN A 268 15.12 13.80 28.30
N GLN A 269 15.42 14.64 27.30
CA GLN A 269 15.76 16.07 27.50
C GLN A 269 14.53 16.95 27.80
N SER A 270 13.30 16.47 27.56
CA SER A 270 12.07 17.26 27.69
C SER A 270 11.53 17.38 29.13
N SER A 271 12.24 16.81 30.12
CA SER A 271 11.80 16.82 31.53
C SER A 271 12.31 18.00 32.37
N ALA A 272 13.17 18.87 31.82
CA ALA A 272 13.85 19.91 32.62
C ALA A 272 13.23 21.32 32.59
N THR A 273 12.27 21.63 31.72
CA THR A 273 11.83 23.03 31.50
C THR A 273 10.38 23.17 31.04
N LYS A 274 9.41 22.72 31.86
CA LYS A 274 8.02 23.13 31.66
C LYS A 274 7.42 23.68 32.96
N GLU A 275 7.47 25.01 33.07
CA GLU A 275 6.63 25.77 33.99
C GLU A 275 5.16 25.47 33.71
N ASN A 276 4.43 25.28 34.81
CA ASN A 276 3.09 24.74 34.89
C ASN A 276 2.07 25.85 34.64
N SER A 277 1.61 26.03 33.40
CA SER A 277 0.45 26.88 33.11
C SER A 277 -0.84 26.06 33.22
N GLY A 278 -1.58 26.32 34.31
CA GLY A 278 -2.83 25.64 34.65
C GLY A 278 -3.86 25.76 33.53
N THR A 279 -4.24 24.60 32.98
CA THR A 279 -5.36 24.48 32.04
C THR A 279 -6.61 24.09 32.83
N THR A 280 -7.49 25.06 33.04
CA THR A 280 -8.81 24.88 33.66
C THR A 280 -9.76 24.24 32.64
N TRP A 281 -10.23 23.03 32.91
CA TRP A 281 -11.24 22.35 32.09
C TRP A 281 -12.63 22.81 32.52
N ILE A 282 -13.41 23.38 31.58
CA ILE A 282 -14.82 23.70 31.78
C ILE A 282 -15.64 22.45 31.43
N ILE A 283 -16.33 21.90 32.43
CA ILE A 283 -17.29 20.80 32.28
C ILE A 283 -18.63 21.42 31.84
N ILE A 284 -19.13 21.05 30.66
CA ILE A 284 -20.49 21.40 30.22
C ILE A 284 -21.42 20.21 30.54
N PRO A 285 -22.50 20.39 31.31
CA PRO A 285 -23.46 19.32 31.58
C PRO A 285 -24.30 19.03 30.34
N LEU A 286 -24.41 17.75 29.95
CA LEU A 286 -25.43 17.30 29.02
C LEU A 286 -26.80 17.35 29.72
N HIS A 287 -27.71 18.17 29.19
CA HIS A 287 -29.11 18.12 29.55
C HIS A 287 -29.77 16.88 28.94
N ALA A 288 -30.35 16.03 29.78
CA ALA A 288 -31.27 14.98 29.37
C ALA A 288 -32.63 15.62 29.06
N GLY A 289 -33.08 15.51 27.81
CA GLY A 289 -34.45 15.77 27.40
C GLY A 289 -35.29 14.49 27.55
N LEU A 290 -36.41 14.62 28.26
CA LEU A 290 -37.50 13.65 28.32
C LEU A 290 -38.31 13.63 27.02
#